data_AF-A0A5S4ZPL3-F1
#
_entry.id   AF-A0A5S4ZPL3-F1
#
_cell.length_a   1.000
_cell.length_b   1.000
_cell.length_c   1.000
_cell.angle_alpha   90.00
_cell.angle_beta   90.00
_cell.angle_gamma   90.00
#
_symmetry.space_group_name_H-M   'P 1'
#
loop_
_entity.id
_entity.type
_entity.pdbx_description
1 polymer ?
#
loop_
_entity_poly.entity_id
_entity_poly.type
_entity_poly.pdbx_seq_one_letter_code
_entity_poly.pdbx_strand_id
1 'polypeptide(L)'
;QHSIRLSGPRLGRPPADKSLQKEQRRLERQDACERNAIEGKFGEGKRRYGLARIMARLKETAESVICLQFLVMNLERRLRVILFIFLRYLFGHKPAFLRPSL
;
A
#
# COMPACT_ATOMS: atom_id res chain seq x y z
N GLN A 1 6.01 29.78 -9.26
CA GLN A 1 7.08 28.77 -9.12
C GLN A 1 6.40 27.42 -8.97
N HIS A 2 6.63 26.46 -9.88
CA HIS A 2 5.96 25.16 -9.81
C HIS A 2 6.85 24.18 -9.05
N SER A 3 6.34 23.63 -7.94
CA SER A 3 6.95 22.61 -7.09
C SER A 3 6.96 21.21 -7.72
N ILE A 4 7.13 21.15 -9.05
CA ILE A 4 7.13 19.92 -9.82
C ILE A 4 8.58 19.45 -9.93
N ARG A 5 8.86 18.27 -9.36
CA ARG A 5 10.15 17.58 -9.48
C ARG A 5 10.03 16.39 -10.42
N LEU A 6 11.09 16.09 -11.17
CA LEU A 6 11.18 14.89 -11.97
C LEU A 6 11.47 13.69 -11.05
N SER A 7 10.51 12.78 -10.95
CA SER A 7 10.65 11.52 -10.23
C SER A 7 11.11 10.40 -11.16
N GLY A 8 11.95 9.48 -10.64
CA GLY A 8 12.43 8.31 -11.38
C GLY A 8 13.92 8.41 -11.77
N PRO A 9 14.52 7.27 -12.17
CA PRO A 9 15.93 7.21 -12.51
C PRO A 9 16.26 8.13 -13.67
N ARG A 10 17.39 8.83 -13.57
CA ARG A 10 17.91 9.64 -14.68
C ARG A 10 18.13 8.76 -15.91
N LEU A 11 17.65 9.21 -17.06
CA LEU A 11 17.99 8.62 -18.34
C LEU A 11 19.34 9.18 -18.78
N GLY A 12 20.37 8.33 -18.84
CA GLY A 12 21.71 8.71 -19.32
C GLY A 12 22.85 8.46 -18.32
N ARG A 13 24.00 9.08 -18.56
CA ARG A 13 25.22 8.86 -17.77
C ARG A 13 25.03 9.40 -16.33
N PRO A 14 25.34 8.61 -15.29
CA PRO A 14 25.26 9.08 -13.91
C PRO A 14 26.19 10.28 -13.64
N PRO A 15 25.84 11.16 -12.67
CA PRO A 15 26.71 12.25 -12.25
C PRO A 15 28.07 11.71 -11.76
N ALA A 16 29.15 12.42 -12.08
CA ALA A 16 30.49 12.10 -11.59
C ALA A 16 30.61 12.30 -10.06
N ASP A 17 29.86 13.26 -9.52
CA ASP A 17 29.76 13.50 -8.09
C ASP A 17 28.92 12.40 -7.40
N LYS A 18 29.58 11.65 -6.52
CA LYS A 18 28.97 10.55 -5.76
C LYS A 18 27.95 11.03 -4.73
N SER A 19 28.10 12.25 -4.19
CA SER A 19 27.20 12.81 -3.18
C SER A 19 25.82 13.09 -3.78
N LEU A 20 25.79 13.86 -4.88
CA LEU A 20 24.59 14.14 -5.66
C LEU A 20 23.92 12.87 -6.18
N GLN A 21 24.71 11.88 -6.61
CA GLN A 21 24.17 10.59 -7.03
C GLN A 21 23.46 9.84 -5.89
N LYS A 22 24.01 9.88 -4.67
CA LYS A 22 23.42 9.23 -3.49
C LYS A 22 22.10 9.88 -3.08
N GLU A 23 22.05 11.21 -3.07
CA GLU A 23 20.83 11.96 -2.76
C GLU A 23 19.73 11.70 -3.78
N GLN A 24 20.09 11.75 -5.07
CA GLN A 24 19.17 11.45 -6.17
C GLN A 24 18.58 10.04 -6.03
N ARG A 25 19.40 9.01 -5.81
CA ARG A 25 18.92 7.63 -5.59
C ARG A 25 18.00 7.51 -4.38
N ARG A 26 18.25 8.27 -3.31
CA ARG A 26 17.40 8.27 -2.11
C ARG A 26 16.02 8.83 -2.45
N LEU A 27 15.95 9.95 -3.15
CA LEU A 27 14.69 10.56 -3.61
C LEU A 27 13.93 9.62 -4.55
N GLU A 28 14.62 9.03 -5.54
CA GLU A 28 14.03 8.07 -6.47
C GLU A 28 13.44 6.86 -5.75
N ARG A 29 14.14 6.33 -4.74
CA ARG A 29 13.66 5.20 -3.95
C ARG A 29 12.41 5.56 -3.16
N GLN A 30 12.37 6.75 -2.56
CA GLN A 30 11.20 7.24 -1.82
C GLN A 30 9.99 7.36 -2.76
N ASP A 31 10.17 8.05 -3.90
CA ASP A 31 9.12 8.22 -4.92
C ASP A 31 8.61 6.87 -5.46
N ALA A 32 9.53 5.91 -5.69
CA ALA A 32 9.16 4.57 -6.13
C ALA A 32 8.42 3.78 -5.05
N CYS A 33 8.82 3.87 -3.78
CA CYS A 33 8.11 3.23 -2.67
C CYS A 33 6.67 3.74 -2.54
N GLU A 34 6.48 5.05 -2.63
CA GLU A 34 5.15 5.68 -2.59
C GLU A 34 4.30 5.23 -3.77
N ARG A 35 4.85 5.28 -4.99
CA ARG A 35 4.16 4.83 -6.21
C ARG A 35 3.78 3.36 -6.13
N ASN A 36 4.70 2.48 -5.73
CA ASN A 36 4.46 1.05 -5.61
C ASN A 36 3.33 0.74 -4.63
N ALA A 37 3.25 1.46 -3.51
CA ALA A 37 2.16 1.29 -2.53
C ALA A 37 0.80 1.63 -3.15
N ILE A 38 0.73 2.73 -3.92
CA ILE A 38 -0.48 3.20 -4.60
C ILE A 38 -0.86 2.23 -5.73
N GLU A 39 0.05 1.96 -6.66
CA GLU A 39 -0.17 1.07 -7.81
C GLU A 39 -0.51 -0.35 -7.37
N GLY A 40 0.13 -0.84 -6.30
CA GLY A 40 -0.18 -2.13 -5.71
C GLY A 40 -1.64 -2.21 -5.23
N LYS A 41 -2.14 -1.16 -4.54
CA LYS A 41 -3.53 -1.10 -4.07
C LYS A 41 -4.54 -0.97 -5.21
N PHE A 42 -4.24 -0.15 -6.22
CA PHE A 42 -5.08 -0.09 -7.42
C PHE A 42 -5.07 -1.39 -8.21
N GLY A 43 -3.93 -2.06 -8.31
CA GLY A 43 -3.81 -3.38 -8.93
C GLY A 43 -4.62 -4.45 -8.21
N GLU A 44 -4.59 -4.45 -6.88
CA GLU A 44 -5.45 -5.28 -6.03
C GLU A 44 -6.93 -4.96 -6.28
N GLY A 45 -7.30 -3.68 -6.28
CA GLY A 45 -8.64 -3.19 -6.59
C GLY A 45 -9.16 -3.69 -7.94
N LYS A 46 -8.32 -3.67 -8.98
CA LYS A 46 -8.69 -4.17 -10.31
C LYS A 46 -8.82 -5.70 -10.34
N ARG A 47 -7.87 -6.43 -9.73
CA ARG A 47 -7.79 -7.91 -9.81
C ARG A 47 -8.74 -8.63 -8.85
N ARG A 48 -8.68 -8.31 -7.55
CA ARG A 48 -9.47 -9.00 -6.51
C ARG A 48 -10.87 -8.44 -6.38
N TYR A 49 -11.00 -7.13 -6.55
CA TYR A 49 -12.22 -6.39 -6.27
C TYR A 49 -12.95 -5.97 -7.55
N GLY A 50 -12.48 -6.37 -8.74
CA GLY A 50 -13.23 -6.19 -9.98
C GLY A 50 -13.42 -4.74 -10.44
N LEU A 51 -12.61 -3.77 -9.96
CA LEU A 51 -12.69 -2.38 -10.45
C LEU A 51 -12.52 -2.26 -11.97
N ALA A 52 -11.80 -3.18 -12.62
CA ALA A 52 -11.63 -3.23 -14.08
C ALA A 52 -12.81 -3.88 -14.83
N ARG A 53 -13.83 -4.38 -14.12
CA ARG A 53 -14.97 -5.13 -14.66
C ARG A 53 -16.32 -4.48 -14.32
N ILE A 54 -16.33 -3.18 -14.04
CA ILE A 54 -17.56 -2.43 -13.82
C ILE A 54 -18.20 -2.16 -15.18
N MET A 55 -19.33 -2.84 -15.45
CA MET A 55 -20.07 -2.73 -16.71
C MET A 55 -21.43 -2.02 -16.55
N ALA A 56 -21.60 -1.29 -15.45
CA ALA A 56 -22.80 -0.49 -15.21
C ALA A 56 -22.98 0.54 -16.34
N ARG A 57 -24.21 0.64 -16.87
CA ARG A 57 -24.52 1.48 -18.04
C ARG A 57 -24.82 2.93 -17.67
N LEU A 58 -25.39 3.15 -16.49
CA LEU A 58 -25.70 4.47 -15.96
C LEU A 58 -24.56 4.99 -15.08
N LYS A 59 -24.33 6.30 -15.13
CA LYS A 59 -23.28 6.98 -14.37
C LYS A 59 -23.47 6.77 -12.87
N GLU A 60 -24.69 6.94 -12.39
CA GLU A 60 -25.07 6.88 -10.99
C GLU A 60 -24.83 5.48 -10.42
N THR A 61 -25.18 4.45 -11.19
CA THR A 61 -24.91 3.05 -10.81
C THR A 61 -23.41 2.76 -10.82
N ALA A 62 -22.67 3.22 -11.83
CA ALA A 62 -21.22 3.01 -11.89
C ALA A 62 -20.50 3.66 -10.70
N GLU A 63 -20.83 4.91 -10.36
CA GLU A 63 -20.30 5.61 -9.20
C GLU A 63 -20.63 4.88 -7.89
N SER A 64 -21.87 4.41 -7.74
CA SER A 64 -22.29 3.62 -6.57
C SER A 64 -21.50 2.32 -6.43
N VAL A 65 -21.28 1.59 -7.53
CA VAL A 65 -20.46 0.37 -7.54
C VAL A 65 -19.01 0.66 -7.19
N ILE A 66 -18.43 1.74 -7.74
CA ILE A 66 -17.06 2.16 -7.41
C ILE A 66 -16.93 2.49 -5.91
N CYS A 67 -17.86 3.27 -5.37
CA CYS A 67 -17.89 3.65 -3.96
C CYS A 67 -18.01 2.42 -3.05
N LEU A 68 -18.92 1.50 -3.36
CA LEU A 68 -19.08 0.25 -2.61
C LEU A 68 -17.80 -0.58 -2.67
N GLN A 69 -17.12 -0.61 -3.82
CA GLN A 69 -15.90 -1.38 -3.96
C GLN A 69 -14.78 -0.86 -3.05
N PHE A 70 -14.59 0.47 -2.99
CA PHE A 70 -13.66 1.09 -2.07
C PHE A 70 -14.06 0.91 -0.60
N LEU A 71 -15.36 0.96 -0.29
CA LEU A 71 -15.85 0.67 1.05
C LEU A 71 -15.45 -0.75 1.49
N VAL A 72 -15.74 -1.76 0.67
CA VAL A 72 -15.40 -3.16 0.96
C VAL A 72 -13.89 -3.35 1.12
N MET A 73 -13.08 -2.75 0.25
CA MET A 73 -11.61 -2.79 0.37
C MET A 73 -11.12 -2.25 1.73
N ASN A 74 -11.71 -1.14 2.19
CA ASN A 74 -11.37 -0.54 3.48
C ASN A 74 -11.84 -1.39 4.66
N LEU A 75 -13.06 -1.94 4.59
CA LEU A 75 -13.61 -2.81 5.62
C LEU A 75 -12.78 -4.08 5.79
N GLU A 76 -12.41 -4.74 4.69
CA GLU A 76 -11.59 -5.96 4.72
C GLU A 76 -10.20 -5.69 5.33
N ARG A 77 -9.59 -4.54 5.01
CA ARG A 77 -8.34 -4.10 5.66
C ARG A 77 -8.51 -3.93 7.16
N ARG A 78 -9.56 -3.24 7.61
CA ARG A 78 -9.83 -3.01 9.04
C ARG A 78 -10.10 -4.33 9.76
N LEU A 79 -10.93 -5.19 9.17
CA LEU A 79 -11.26 -6.50 9.72
C LEU A 79 -9.99 -7.35 9.90
N ARG A 80 -9.10 -7.41 8.90
CA ARG A 80 -7.81 -8.10 9.03
C ARG A 80 -6.97 -7.62 10.21
N VAL A 81 -6.86 -6.29 10.39
CA VAL A 81 -6.08 -5.72 11.50
C VAL A 81 -6.69 -6.07 12.84
N ILE A 82 -8.02 -5.92 12.97
CA ILE A 82 -8.74 -6.24 14.21
C ILE A 82 -8.61 -7.73 14.53
N LEU A 83 -8.82 -8.62 13.55
CA LEU A 83 -8.65 -10.06 13.71
C LEU A 83 -7.21 -10.41 14.09
N PHE A 84 -6.21 -9.81 13.46
CA PHE A 84 -4.81 -10.04 13.82
C PHE A 84 -4.52 -9.64 15.28
N ILE A 85 -5.00 -8.48 15.72
CA ILE A 85 -4.87 -8.02 17.10
C ILE A 85 -5.59 -8.97 18.07
N PHE A 86 -6.82 -9.36 17.73
CA PHE A 86 -7.64 -10.28 18.53
C PHE A 86 -6.97 -11.65 18.68
N LEU A 87 -6.50 -12.25 17.58
CA LEU A 87 -5.80 -13.53 17.62
C LEU A 87 -4.48 -13.42 18.39
N ARG A 88 -3.74 -12.31 18.23
CA ARG A 88 -2.52 -12.08 19.01
C ARG A 88 -2.81 -11.92 20.50
N TYR A 89 -3.93 -11.32 20.88
CA TYR A 89 -4.37 -11.26 22.27
C TYR A 89 -4.71 -12.65 22.81
N LEU A 90 -5.49 -13.43 22.05
CA LEU A 90 -5.94 -14.76 22.44
C LEU A 90 -4.78 -15.76 22.57
N PHE A 91 -3.82 -15.76 21.64
CA PHE A 91 -2.69 -16.70 21.61
C PHE A 91 -1.39 -16.15 22.20
N GLY A 92 -1.30 -14.83 22.44
CA GLY A 92 -0.16 -14.18 23.07
C GLY A 92 -0.16 -14.27 24.59
N HIS A 93 -1.28 -14.68 25.19
CA HIS A 93 -1.38 -14.98 26.61
C HIS A 93 -0.77 -16.37 26.90
N LYS A 94 0.56 -16.46 26.88
CA LYS A 94 1.24 -17.61 27.49
C LYS A 94 0.94 -17.56 29.00
N PRO A 95 0.37 -18.61 29.63
CA PRO A 95 0.28 -18.65 31.08
C PRO A 95 1.70 -18.58 31.63
N ALA A 96 1.98 -17.57 32.45
CA ALA A 96 3.24 -17.40 33.16
C ALA A 96 3.39 -18.44 34.29
N PHE A 97 3.28 -19.73 33.98
CA PHE A 97 3.28 -20.81 34.97
C PHE A 97 4.32 -21.92 34.71
N LEU A 98 5.29 -21.71 33.83
CA LEU A 98 6.43 -22.62 33.73
C LEU A 98 7.73 -21.84 33.88
N ARG A 99 8.06 -21.50 35.14
CA ARG A 99 9.45 -21.31 35.55
C ARG A 99 10.04 -22.70 35.80
N PRO A 100 11.05 -23.17 35.07
CA PRO A 100 11.96 -24.16 35.62
C PRO A 100 12.90 -23.41 36.56
N SER A 101 12.77 -23.69 37.85
CA SER A 101 13.87 -23.55 38.79
C SER A 101 14.77 -24.75 38.54
N LEU A 102 16.02 -24.51 38.13
CA LEU A 102 17.23 -25.30 38.37
C LEU A 102 18.40 -24.54 37.74
#